data_AF-A0A1V0N519-F1
#
_entry.id   AF-A0A1V0N519-F1
#
_cell.length_a   1.000
_cell.length_b   1.000
_cell.length_c   1.000
_cell.angle_alpha   90.00
_cell.angle_beta   90.00
_cell.angle_gamma   90.00
#
_symmetry.space_group_name_H-M   'P 1'
#
loop_
_entity.id
_entity.type
_entity.pdbx_description
1 polymer ?
#
loop_
_entity_poly.entity_id
_entity_poly.type
_entity_poly.pdbx_seq_one_letter_code
_entity_poly.pdbx_strand_id
1 'polypeptide(L)'
;MGVPEDIPFSDFGRLESIKKQNNRLLFDNDLSGFKGKKVYQYIFLYWISDDSIIYNGKKIAKISVNGNLLQRKVLFRQNVFEKFGDTTWTFGLSDKINNGIILCYYHNNEGQKSFAHIFTSKSLKRKIVKKIIETLTEAAEKYGMPIKEGYVFYEYIDKENYKESPPQQEEEGDEKLFKILEIEPTDNPEIIKNAYRKMAKIYHPDLTTPENEEEYSEKMKNINYAYEKLYKKYYR
;
A
#
# COMPACT_ATOMS: atom_id res chain seq x y z
N MET A 1 -12.55 -21.69 21.48
CA MET A 1 -12.26 -20.25 21.56
C MET A 1 -12.67 -19.62 20.22
N GLY A 2 -13.43 -18.53 20.23
CA GLY A 2 -13.76 -17.81 18.99
C GLY A 2 -12.51 -17.16 18.38
N VAL A 3 -12.52 -16.94 17.07
CA VAL A 3 -11.46 -16.15 16.41
C VAL A 3 -11.60 -14.70 16.90
N PRO A 4 -10.54 -14.03 17.37
CA PRO A 4 -10.57 -12.59 17.63
C PRO A 4 -10.95 -11.81 16.38
N GLU A 5 -11.61 -10.65 16.54
CA GLU A 5 -11.89 -9.76 15.38
C GLU A 5 -10.60 -9.22 14.78
N ASP A 6 -9.64 -8.85 15.62
CA ASP A 6 -8.29 -8.41 15.25
C ASP A 6 -7.29 -8.95 16.28
N ILE A 7 -6.03 -9.10 15.90
CA ILE A 7 -4.98 -9.67 16.78
C ILE A 7 -3.82 -8.68 16.90
N PRO A 8 -3.46 -8.22 18.10
CA PRO A 8 -2.37 -7.26 18.28
C PRO A 8 -1.01 -7.88 17.95
N PHE A 9 -0.07 -7.07 17.47
CA PHE A 9 1.26 -7.57 17.10
C PHE A 9 2.07 -8.11 18.29
N SER A 10 1.78 -7.64 19.52
CA SER A 10 2.38 -8.16 20.76
C SER A 10 2.26 -9.67 20.91
N ASP A 11 1.24 -10.28 20.29
CA ASP A 11 0.99 -11.72 20.38
C ASP A 11 1.91 -12.55 19.48
N PHE A 12 2.58 -11.93 18.49
CA PHE A 12 3.39 -12.62 17.48
C PHE A 12 4.85 -12.86 17.90
N GLY A 13 5.21 -12.46 19.12
CA GLY A 13 6.52 -12.74 19.71
C GLY A 13 7.67 -12.09 18.96
N ARG A 14 8.80 -12.80 18.84
CA ARG A 14 10.02 -12.29 18.19
C ARG A 14 9.91 -12.44 16.68
N LEU A 15 10.34 -11.39 15.97
CA LEU A 15 10.46 -11.40 14.52
C LEU A 15 11.57 -12.35 14.04
N GLU A 16 11.20 -13.34 13.23
CA GLU A 16 12.09 -14.36 12.68
C GLU A 16 12.41 -14.08 11.20
N SER A 17 13.63 -14.40 10.77
CA SER A 17 14.04 -14.20 9.38
C SER A 17 13.72 -15.43 8.54
N ILE A 18 13.10 -15.23 7.37
CA ILE A 18 12.74 -16.30 6.43
C ILE A 18 13.40 -16.09 5.06
N LYS A 19 13.69 -17.20 4.36
CA LYS A 19 14.26 -17.17 3.01
C LYS A 19 13.15 -17.18 1.94
N LYS A 20 13.28 -16.29 0.94
CA LYS A 20 12.52 -16.31 -0.32
C LYS A 20 13.30 -17.11 -1.37
N GLN A 21 12.68 -18.16 -1.92
CA GLN A 21 13.23 -19.01 -2.98
C GLN A 21 12.19 -19.16 -4.09
N ASN A 22 12.50 -18.79 -5.33
CA ASN A 22 11.59 -18.89 -6.49
C ASN A 22 10.18 -18.31 -6.20
N ASN A 23 10.13 -17.10 -5.66
CA ASN A 23 8.88 -16.42 -5.22
C ASN A 23 8.06 -17.15 -4.16
N ARG A 24 8.67 -18.13 -3.49
CA ARG A 24 8.07 -18.87 -2.39
C ARG A 24 8.79 -18.58 -1.09
N LEU A 25 8.03 -18.39 -0.03
CA LEU A 25 8.55 -18.37 1.34
C LEU A 25 8.39 -19.75 1.96
N LEU A 26 9.40 -20.22 2.69
CA LEU A 26 9.38 -21.52 3.37
C LEU A 26 9.27 -21.33 4.87
N PHE A 27 8.13 -21.71 5.44
CA PHE A 27 7.87 -21.61 6.87
C PHE A 27 8.09 -22.95 7.56
N ASP A 28 8.64 -22.95 8.76
CA ASP A 28 8.75 -24.15 9.60
C ASP A 28 8.26 -23.84 11.02
N ASN A 29 6.94 -23.62 11.13
CA ASN A 29 6.31 -23.31 12.41
C ASN A 29 5.98 -24.61 13.16
N ASP A 30 6.43 -24.75 14.39
CA ASP A 30 6.08 -25.90 15.22
C ASP A 30 4.63 -25.81 15.73
N LEU A 31 3.76 -26.63 15.15
CA LEU A 31 2.35 -26.77 15.53
C LEU A 31 2.08 -27.99 16.42
N SER A 32 3.11 -28.72 16.87
CA SER A 32 2.94 -29.96 17.67
C SER A 32 2.16 -29.76 18.98
N GLY A 33 2.23 -28.56 19.56
CA GLY A 33 1.52 -28.20 20.79
C GLY A 33 -0.01 -28.16 20.64
N PHE A 34 -0.55 -28.13 19.43
CA PHE A 34 -1.99 -28.19 19.23
C PHE A 34 -2.50 -29.63 19.40
N LYS A 35 -3.41 -29.84 20.35
CA LYS A 35 -4.17 -31.09 20.51
C LYS A 35 -5.45 -31.01 19.65
N GLY A 36 -5.97 -32.14 19.12
CA GLY A 36 -7.15 -32.15 18.24
C GLY A 36 -6.90 -32.17 16.72
N LYS A 37 -7.94 -32.48 15.92
CA LYS A 37 -7.83 -32.81 14.48
C LYS A 37 -7.81 -31.62 13.51
N LYS A 38 -8.25 -30.44 13.95
CA LYS A 38 -8.46 -29.24 13.11
C LYS A 38 -7.73 -28.04 13.73
N VAL A 39 -6.99 -27.30 12.91
CA VAL A 39 -6.39 -26.01 13.25
C VAL A 39 -6.73 -24.99 12.17
N TYR A 40 -7.16 -23.81 12.57
CA TYR A 40 -7.41 -22.71 11.65
C TYR A 40 -6.15 -21.85 11.55
N GLN A 41 -5.84 -21.42 10.34
CA GLN A 41 -4.67 -20.62 9.99
C GLN A 41 -5.12 -19.32 9.34
N TYR A 42 -4.58 -18.21 9.85
CA TYR A 42 -4.72 -16.86 9.32
C TYR A 42 -3.34 -16.33 8.97
N ILE A 43 -3.20 -15.81 7.75
CA ILE A 43 -1.95 -15.22 7.27
C ILE A 43 -2.23 -13.80 6.82
N PHE A 44 -1.51 -12.84 7.39
CA PHE A 44 -1.57 -11.44 7.02
C PHE A 44 -0.17 -10.98 6.61
N LEU A 45 -0.10 -10.24 5.50
CA LEU A 45 1.17 -9.73 4.97
C LEU A 45 1.15 -8.22 5.02
N TYR A 46 2.19 -7.68 5.65
CA TYR A 46 2.65 -6.31 5.44
C TYR A 46 3.77 -6.33 4.40
N TRP A 47 3.72 -5.45 3.41
CA TRP A 47 4.75 -5.35 2.39
C TRP A 47 5.05 -3.93 1.96
N ILE A 48 6.27 -3.75 1.47
CA ILE A 48 6.75 -2.55 0.78
C ILE A 48 7.14 -2.97 -0.62
N SER A 49 6.58 -2.28 -1.61
CA SER A 49 7.02 -2.43 -3.00
C SER A 49 8.28 -1.59 -3.20
N ASP A 50 9.22 -2.02 -4.03
CA ASP A 50 10.46 -1.27 -4.24
C ASP A 50 10.18 0.16 -4.77
N ASP A 51 9.09 0.31 -5.52
CA ASP A 51 8.52 1.52 -6.11
C ASP A 51 7.90 2.47 -5.06
N SER A 52 7.55 1.98 -3.86
CA SER A 52 6.94 2.79 -2.80
C SER A 52 7.95 3.44 -1.85
N ILE A 53 9.26 3.27 -2.12
CA ILE A 53 10.33 3.90 -1.36
C ILE A 53 10.81 5.15 -2.08
N ILE A 54 10.51 6.32 -1.52
CA ILE A 54 10.89 7.61 -2.07
C ILE A 54 12.19 8.07 -1.40
N TYR A 55 13.16 8.44 -2.23
CA TYR A 55 14.46 8.93 -1.79
C TYR A 55 14.61 10.43 -2.06
N ASN A 56 15.26 11.13 -1.13
CA ASN A 56 15.81 12.46 -1.37
C ASN A 56 17.34 12.36 -1.37
N GLY A 57 17.93 12.38 -2.57
CA GLY A 57 19.34 12.07 -2.78
C GLY A 57 19.67 10.64 -2.35
N LYS A 58 20.51 10.49 -1.31
CA LYS A 58 20.92 9.18 -0.76
C LYS A 58 20.11 8.76 0.48
N LYS A 59 19.17 9.59 0.94
CA LYS A 59 18.38 9.34 2.14
C LYS A 59 16.95 8.94 1.77
N ILE A 60 16.33 8.12 2.61
CA ILE A 60 14.92 7.77 2.48
C ILE A 60 14.10 8.96 2.99
N ALA A 61 13.15 9.42 2.18
CA ALA A 61 12.25 10.51 2.54
C ALA A 61 10.87 9.98 2.93
N LYS A 62 10.37 8.96 2.24
CA LYS A 62 9.05 8.36 2.51
C LYS A 62 9.03 6.88 2.14
N ILE A 63 8.27 6.08 2.90
CA ILE A 63 8.00 4.67 2.63
C ILE A 63 6.50 4.43 2.82
N SER A 64 5.86 3.83 1.82
CA SER A 64 4.47 3.35 1.96
C SER A 64 4.45 1.83 2.15
N VAL A 65 3.77 1.39 3.20
CA VAL A 65 3.53 0.00 3.57
C VAL A 65 2.07 -0.34 3.32
N ASN A 66 1.82 -1.47 2.67
CA ASN A 66 0.50 -2.04 2.50
C ASN A 66 0.37 -3.30 3.35
N GLY A 67 -0.82 -3.58 3.85
CA GLY A 67 -1.16 -4.77 4.61
C GLY A 67 -2.40 -5.44 4.03
N ASN A 68 -2.43 -6.77 3.95
CA ASN A 68 -3.62 -7.50 3.49
C ASN A 68 -3.71 -8.90 4.12
N LEU A 69 -4.93 -9.33 4.40
CA LEU A 69 -5.25 -10.70 4.80
C LEU A 69 -5.18 -11.64 3.58
N LEU A 70 -4.10 -12.42 3.50
CA LEU A 70 -3.82 -13.25 2.34
C LEU A 70 -4.59 -14.56 2.34
N GLN A 71 -4.74 -15.20 3.50
CA GLN A 71 -5.24 -16.56 3.56
C GLN A 71 -5.96 -16.88 4.85
N ARG A 72 -7.08 -17.59 4.68
CA ARG A 72 -7.77 -18.35 5.74
C ARG A 72 -7.77 -19.81 5.30
N LYS A 73 -7.04 -20.66 6.02
CA LYS A 73 -6.94 -22.09 5.69
C LYS A 73 -7.27 -22.93 6.92
N VAL A 74 -7.83 -24.10 6.68
CA VAL A 74 -7.98 -25.13 7.70
C VAL A 74 -6.93 -26.21 7.47
N LEU A 75 -6.18 -26.53 8.52
CA LEU A 75 -5.22 -27.62 8.55
C LEU A 75 -5.84 -28.82 9.28
N PHE A 76 -5.62 -30.01 8.71
CA PHE A 76 -6.11 -31.27 9.25
C PHE A 76 -4.94 -32.24 9.45
N ARG A 77 -5.06 -33.09 10.47
CA ARG A 77 -4.18 -34.24 10.69
C ARG A 77 -4.99 -35.51 10.90
N GLN A 78 -4.40 -36.68 10.67
CA GLN A 78 -5.14 -37.94 10.80
C GLN A 78 -5.32 -38.29 12.28
N ASN A 79 -4.31 -38.05 13.12
CA ASN A 79 -4.36 -38.30 14.57
C ASN A 79 -3.77 -37.16 15.45
N VAL A 80 -4.19 -37.08 16.72
CA VAL A 80 -3.75 -36.10 17.74
C VAL A 80 -2.24 -36.20 18.06
N PHE A 81 -1.60 -37.31 17.74
CA PHE A 81 -0.18 -37.54 17.96
C PHE A 81 0.68 -37.31 16.71
N GLU A 82 0.05 -37.06 15.56
CA GLU A 82 0.76 -36.76 14.32
C GLU A 82 1.06 -35.25 14.22
N LYS A 83 2.14 -34.94 13.50
CA LYS A 83 2.42 -33.58 13.03
C LYS A 83 1.33 -33.12 12.07
N PHE A 84 1.12 -31.82 11.99
CA PHE A 84 0.22 -31.19 11.01
C PHE A 84 0.84 -31.26 9.61
N GLY A 85 0.87 -32.46 8.99
CA GLY A 85 1.47 -32.68 7.67
C GLY A 85 2.91 -32.18 7.53
N ASP A 86 3.36 -31.91 6.30
CA ASP A 86 4.52 -31.04 6.08
C ASP A 86 4.14 -29.64 6.57
N THR A 87 4.66 -29.25 7.74
CA THR A 87 4.57 -27.88 8.26
C THR A 87 5.29 -26.89 7.37
N THR A 88 6.11 -27.39 6.44
CA THR A 88 6.72 -26.65 5.35
C THR A 88 5.70 -26.37 4.26
N TRP A 89 5.03 -25.23 4.36
CA TRP A 89 4.18 -24.70 3.30
C TRP A 89 4.88 -23.55 2.59
N THR A 90 4.50 -23.35 1.33
CA THR A 90 4.99 -22.25 0.51
C THR A 90 3.88 -21.29 0.13
N PHE A 91 4.21 -20.00 0.12
CA PHE A 91 3.32 -18.95 -0.32
C PHE A 91 3.93 -18.22 -1.51
N GLY A 92 3.19 -18.14 -2.62
CA GLY A 92 3.60 -17.42 -3.82
C GLY A 92 3.43 -15.91 -3.64
N LEU A 93 4.52 -15.15 -3.73
CA LEU A 93 4.51 -13.69 -3.72
C LEU A 93 4.75 -13.13 -5.12
N SER A 94 4.15 -11.97 -5.39
CA SER A 94 4.52 -11.16 -6.56
C SER A 94 6.02 -10.86 -6.56
N ASP A 95 6.64 -10.84 -7.74
CA ASP A 95 8.03 -10.43 -7.95
C ASP A 95 8.33 -9.02 -7.43
N LYS A 96 7.30 -8.16 -7.38
CA LYS A 96 7.42 -6.79 -6.87
C LYS A 96 7.50 -6.71 -5.35
N ILE A 97 7.11 -7.78 -4.64
CA ILE A 97 7.12 -7.83 -3.19
C ILE A 97 8.40 -8.50 -2.71
N ASN A 98 9.41 -7.68 -2.45
CA ASN A 98 10.73 -8.14 -2.00
C ASN A 98 11.00 -7.85 -0.52
N ASN A 99 10.14 -7.05 0.11
CA ASN A 99 10.28 -6.66 1.51
C ASN A 99 8.92 -6.78 2.20
N GLY A 100 8.85 -7.49 3.33
CA GLY A 100 7.59 -7.64 4.06
C GLY A 100 7.71 -8.41 5.37
N ILE A 101 6.69 -8.23 6.21
CA ILE A 101 6.44 -9.00 7.44
C ILE A 101 5.18 -9.83 7.23
N ILE A 102 5.24 -11.10 7.61
CA ILE A 102 4.12 -12.01 7.60
C ILE A 102 3.77 -12.38 9.03
N LEU A 103 2.51 -12.16 9.34
CA LEU A 103 1.90 -12.55 10.59
C LEU A 103 1.11 -13.83 10.35
N CYS A 104 1.45 -14.89 11.06
CA CYS A 104 0.77 -16.18 11.01
C CYS A 104 0.10 -16.43 12.36
N TYR A 105 -1.23 -16.55 12.37
CA TYR A 105 -1.98 -16.90 13.56
C TYR A 105 -2.68 -18.25 13.38
N TYR A 106 -2.50 -19.12 14.36
CA TYR A 106 -3.07 -20.46 14.41
C TYR A 106 -3.90 -20.60 15.66
N HIS A 107 -5.09 -21.18 15.54
CA HIS A 107 -5.90 -21.48 16.73
C HIS A 107 -6.79 -22.70 16.54
N ASN A 108 -7.18 -23.28 17.66
CA ASN A 108 -8.22 -24.28 17.75
C ASN A 108 -8.90 -24.24 19.15
N ASN A 109 -9.54 -25.32 19.56
CA ASN A 109 -10.20 -25.40 20.87
C ASN A 109 -9.23 -25.50 22.06
N GLU A 110 -7.98 -25.91 21.82
CA GLU A 110 -6.96 -26.18 22.84
C GLU A 110 -6.04 -25.00 23.07
N GLY A 111 -5.96 -24.06 22.12
CA GLY A 111 -5.18 -22.85 22.28
C GLY A 111 -4.93 -22.10 20.98
N GLN A 112 -3.91 -21.24 21.03
CA GLN A 112 -3.45 -20.42 19.91
C GLN A 112 -1.92 -20.35 19.88
N LYS A 113 -1.36 -20.11 18.68
CA LYS A 113 0.06 -19.82 18.45
C LYS A 113 0.17 -18.76 17.36
N SER A 114 1.12 -17.86 17.50
CA SER A 114 1.35 -16.76 16.57
C SER A 114 2.82 -16.68 16.22
N PHE A 115 3.15 -16.38 14.97
CA PHE A 115 4.52 -16.26 14.48
C PHE A 115 4.64 -15.05 13.55
N ALA A 116 5.71 -14.26 13.72
CA ALA A 116 6.05 -13.17 12.82
C ALA A 116 7.33 -13.48 12.04
N HIS A 117 7.24 -13.43 10.71
CA HIS A 117 8.35 -13.71 9.80
C HIS A 117 8.66 -12.50 8.94
N ILE A 118 9.94 -12.14 8.78
CA ILE A 118 10.39 -11.04 7.93
C ILE A 118 11.29 -11.52 6.80
N PHE A 119 11.09 -10.94 5.62
CA PHE A 119 11.98 -11.08 4.47
C PHE A 119 12.27 -9.72 3.86
N THR A 120 13.49 -9.58 3.34
CA THR A 120 13.96 -8.35 2.69
C THR A 120 14.82 -8.69 1.48
N SER A 121 14.90 -7.75 0.54
CA SER A 121 15.75 -7.90 -0.64
C SER A 121 17.23 -7.89 -0.27
N LYS A 122 17.99 -8.86 -0.78
CA LYS A 122 19.45 -8.93 -0.62
C LYS A 122 20.19 -7.86 -1.43
N SER A 123 19.55 -7.22 -2.41
CA SER A 123 20.18 -6.19 -3.25
C SER A 123 20.29 -4.83 -2.56
N LEU A 124 19.57 -4.62 -1.45
CA LEU A 124 19.51 -3.34 -0.77
C LEU A 124 20.69 -3.15 0.20
N LYS A 125 21.14 -1.89 0.34
CA LYS A 125 22.18 -1.53 1.30
C LYS A 125 21.69 -1.77 2.73
N ARG A 126 22.58 -2.25 3.61
CA ARG A 126 22.26 -2.59 5.02
C ARG A 126 21.50 -1.50 5.78
N LYS A 127 21.84 -0.22 5.57
CA LYS A 127 21.14 0.92 6.21
C LYS A 127 19.68 1.05 5.75
N ILE A 128 19.43 0.81 4.47
CA ILE A 128 18.08 0.85 3.87
C ILE A 128 17.26 -0.33 4.40
N VAL A 129 17.84 -1.53 4.39
CA VAL A 129 17.22 -2.74 4.95
C VAL A 129 16.80 -2.52 6.39
N LYS A 130 17.70 -1.97 7.24
CA LYS A 130 17.36 -1.67 8.63
C LYS A 130 16.13 -0.76 8.74
N LYS A 131 16.07 0.31 7.95
CA LYS A 131 14.93 1.24 7.99
C LYS A 131 13.63 0.61 7.48
N ILE A 132 13.70 -0.22 6.45
CA ILE A 132 12.56 -1.01 5.95
C ILE A 132 12.00 -1.91 7.05
N ILE A 133 12.86 -2.63 7.77
CA ILE A 133 12.46 -3.51 8.86
C ILE A 133 11.78 -2.70 9.97
N GLU A 134 12.37 -1.58 10.37
CA GLU A 134 11.79 -0.67 11.38
C GLU A 134 10.39 -0.21 10.95
N THR A 135 10.25 0.31 9.73
CA THR A 135 8.98 0.83 9.21
C THR A 135 7.90 -0.26 9.06
N LEU A 136 8.25 -1.47 8.62
CA LEU A 136 7.31 -2.60 8.58
C LEU A 136 6.86 -2.99 10.00
N THR A 137 7.81 -2.98 10.95
CA THR A 137 7.53 -3.34 12.34
C THR A 137 6.64 -2.29 13.00
N GLU A 138 6.90 -1.00 12.79
CA GLU A 138 6.05 0.11 13.25
C GLU A 138 4.61 -0.03 12.73
N ALA A 139 4.44 -0.39 11.46
CA ALA A 139 3.12 -0.64 10.87
C ALA A 139 2.42 -1.83 11.54
N ALA A 140 3.13 -2.95 11.72
CA ALA A 140 2.59 -4.13 12.37
C ALA A 140 2.25 -3.85 13.84
N GLU A 141 3.10 -3.15 14.60
CA GLU A 141 2.85 -2.73 15.98
C GLU A 141 1.59 -1.87 16.10
N LYS A 142 1.37 -0.97 15.14
CA LYS A 142 0.21 -0.08 15.14
C LYS A 142 -1.10 -0.80 14.84
N TYR A 143 -1.12 -1.71 13.87
CA TYR A 143 -2.37 -2.27 13.31
C TYR A 143 -2.58 -3.76 13.59
N GLY A 144 -1.56 -4.50 14.03
CA GLY A 144 -1.65 -5.93 14.32
C GLY A 144 -2.02 -6.76 13.09
N MET A 145 -2.95 -7.69 13.25
CA MET A 145 -3.58 -8.44 12.17
C MET A 145 -5.08 -8.14 12.19
N PRO A 146 -5.56 -7.19 11.36
CA PRO A 146 -6.97 -6.87 11.32
C PRO A 146 -7.73 -7.88 10.46
N ILE A 147 -8.36 -8.87 11.10
CA ILE A 147 -9.03 -9.97 10.38
C ILE A 147 -10.33 -9.46 9.74
N LYS A 148 -10.96 -8.45 10.35
CA LYS A 148 -12.23 -7.86 9.91
C LYS A 148 -12.07 -6.96 8.70
N GLU A 149 -11.18 -5.97 8.78
CA GLU A 149 -10.94 -5.02 7.67
C GLU A 149 -10.16 -5.68 6.53
N GLY A 150 -9.23 -6.58 6.87
CA GLY A 150 -8.45 -7.34 5.90
C GLY A 150 -7.47 -6.52 5.06
N TYR A 151 -7.36 -5.20 5.29
CA TYR A 151 -6.43 -4.31 4.60
C TYR A 151 -5.89 -3.24 5.53
N VAL A 152 -4.63 -2.85 5.34
CA VAL A 152 -3.96 -1.77 6.08
C VAL A 152 -3.12 -0.91 5.15
N PHE A 153 -3.08 0.40 5.41
CA PHE A 153 -2.13 1.32 4.81
C PHE A 153 -1.38 2.10 5.89
N TYR A 154 -0.06 2.19 5.73
CA TYR A 154 0.82 2.94 6.64
C TYR A 154 1.89 3.68 5.87
N GLU A 155 2.17 4.92 6.28
CA GLU A 155 3.23 5.72 5.68
C GLU A 155 4.22 6.21 6.73
N TYR A 156 5.49 5.93 6.49
CA TYR A 156 6.59 6.59 7.17
C TYR A 156 7.02 7.81 6.35
N ILE A 157 7.13 8.96 7.02
CA ILE A 157 7.61 10.22 6.42
C ILE A 157 8.73 10.77 7.30
N ASP A 158 9.92 10.95 6.72
CA ASP A 158 11.05 11.61 7.37
C ASP A 158 10.86 13.13 7.28
N LYS A 159 10.38 13.79 8.33
CA LYS A 159 10.04 15.21 8.31
C LYS A 159 11.21 16.15 7.94
N GLU A 160 12.46 15.72 8.13
CA GLU A 160 13.63 16.55 7.81
C GLU A 160 14.08 16.37 6.36
N ASN A 161 14.01 15.14 5.84
CA ASN A 161 14.49 14.80 4.51
C ASN A 161 13.37 14.76 3.46
N TYR A 162 12.12 14.65 3.89
CA TYR A 162 10.94 14.91 3.08
C TYR A 162 10.75 16.41 3.01
N LYS A 163 11.32 17.03 1.98
CA LYS A 163 10.77 18.31 1.53
C LYS A 163 9.39 17.95 0.99
N GLU A 164 8.35 18.39 1.69
CA GLU A 164 7.04 18.54 1.06
C GLU A 164 7.32 19.24 -0.28
N SER A 165 7.18 18.50 -1.38
CA SER A 165 6.57 19.18 -2.51
C SER A 165 5.26 19.71 -1.93
N PRO A 166 4.92 21.00 -2.13
CA PRO A 166 3.67 21.55 -1.61
C PRO A 166 2.61 20.50 -1.89
N PRO A 167 1.79 20.16 -0.88
CA PRO A 167 1.06 18.92 -0.83
C PRO A 167 0.62 18.58 -2.25
N GLN A 168 0.94 17.37 -2.72
CA GLN A 168 0.02 16.78 -3.67
C GLN A 168 -1.27 16.69 -2.88
N GLN A 169 -2.02 17.80 -2.89
CA GLN A 169 -3.34 17.92 -2.35
C GLN A 169 -4.02 16.70 -2.93
N GLU A 170 -4.61 15.90 -2.04
CA GLU A 170 -5.78 15.09 -2.35
C GLU A 170 -6.46 15.72 -3.55
N GLU A 171 -6.58 14.94 -4.63
CA GLU A 171 -7.31 15.29 -5.85
C GLU A 171 -8.09 16.59 -5.64
N GLU A 172 -7.55 17.74 -6.09
CA GLU A 172 -8.41 18.89 -6.30
C GLU A 172 -9.45 18.33 -7.25
N GLY A 173 -10.62 17.98 -6.68
CA GLY A 173 -11.52 17.03 -7.31
C GLY A 173 -11.68 17.44 -8.74
N ASP A 174 -11.62 16.50 -9.69
CA ASP A 174 -11.66 16.84 -11.10
C ASP A 174 -12.82 17.82 -11.39
N GLU A 175 -13.88 17.79 -10.56
CA GLU A 175 -14.91 18.82 -10.39
C GLU A 175 -14.45 20.28 -10.48
N LYS A 176 -13.39 20.70 -9.80
CA LYS A 176 -12.85 22.07 -9.91
C LYS A 176 -12.27 22.33 -11.30
N LEU A 177 -11.54 21.37 -11.86
CA LEU A 177 -10.95 21.50 -13.21
C LEU A 177 -12.06 21.52 -14.29
N PHE A 178 -13.08 20.70 -14.12
CA PHE A 178 -14.28 20.70 -14.97
C PHE A 178 -15.06 22.02 -14.83
N LYS A 179 -15.18 22.58 -13.62
CA LYS A 179 -15.75 23.91 -13.39
C LYS A 179 -14.96 25.04 -14.06
N ILE A 180 -13.62 24.99 -14.07
CA ILE A 180 -12.78 25.97 -14.79
C ILE A 180 -13.03 25.91 -16.29
N LEU A 181 -13.29 24.72 -16.84
CA LEU A 181 -13.67 24.53 -18.23
C LEU A 181 -15.19 24.72 -18.49
N GLU A 182 -15.96 25.09 -17.45
CA GLU A 182 -17.42 25.23 -17.48
C GLU A 182 -18.16 24.01 -18.06
N ILE A 183 -17.71 22.80 -17.69
CA ILE A 183 -18.34 21.54 -18.07
C ILE A 183 -18.66 20.68 -16.86
N GLU A 184 -19.58 19.73 -17.05
CA GLU A 184 -19.83 18.68 -16.07
C GLU A 184 -18.68 17.65 -16.06
N PRO A 185 -18.47 16.96 -14.93
CA PRO A 185 -17.46 15.91 -14.85
C PRO A 185 -17.67 14.83 -15.92
N THR A 186 -16.63 14.60 -16.72
CA THR A 186 -16.67 13.63 -17.83
C THR A 186 -15.29 13.03 -18.07
N ASP A 187 -15.27 11.75 -18.44
CA ASP A 187 -14.09 11.03 -18.90
C ASP A 187 -13.90 11.13 -20.42
N ASN A 188 -14.81 11.79 -21.15
CA ASN A 188 -14.72 11.89 -22.61
C ASN A 188 -13.71 12.97 -23.05
N PRO A 189 -12.59 12.59 -23.68
CA PRO A 189 -11.55 13.52 -24.08
C PRO A 189 -11.98 14.56 -25.11
N GLU A 190 -12.95 14.23 -25.98
CA GLU A 190 -13.44 15.17 -26.97
C GLU A 190 -14.22 16.33 -26.34
N ILE A 191 -14.98 16.04 -25.27
CA ILE A 191 -15.73 17.07 -24.52
C ILE A 191 -14.75 18.03 -23.84
N ILE A 192 -13.71 17.50 -23.18
CA ILE A 192 -12.66 18.30 -22.53
C ILE A 192 -11.93 19.20 -23.54
N LYS A 193 -11.59 18.66 -24.72
CA LYS A 193 -10.91 19.40 -25.79
C LYS A 193 -11.80 20.48 -26.42
N ASN A 194 -13.09 20.22 -26.58
CA ASN A 194 -14.02 21.19 -27.12
C ASN A 194 -14.29 22.34 -26.14
N ALA A 195 -14.40 22.03 -24.83
CA ALA A 195 -14.53 23.03 -23.78
C ALA A 195 -13.32 23.97 -23.72
N TYR A 196 -12.11 23.40 -23.76
CA TYR A 196 -10.86 24.17 -23.84
C TYR A 196 -10.86 25.14 -25.04
N ARG A 197 -11.20 24.66 -26.24
CA ARG A 197 -11.25 25.50 -27.45
C ARG A 197 -12.27 26.63 -27.35
N LYS A 198 -13.40 26.39 -26.69
CA LYS A 198 -14.43 27.42 -26.47
C LYS A 198 -13.89 28.51 -25.54
N MET A 199 -13.28 28.13 -24.42
CA MET A 199 -12.71 29.06 -23.45
C MET A 199 -11.50 29.82 -23.98
N ALA A 200 -10.62 29.15 -24.72
CA ALA A 200 -9.45 29.77 -25.33
C ALA A 200 -9.81 30.84 -26.37
N LYS A 201 -10.95 30.70 -27.05
CA LYS A 201 -11.48 31.74 -27.96
C LYS A 201 -12.06 32.96 -27.25
N ILE A 202 -12.48 32.82 -25.99
CA ILE A 202 -13.05 33.93 -25.21
C ILE A 202 -11.92 34.72 -24.54
N TYR A 203 -10.94 34.00 -23.98
CA TYR A 203 -9.88 34.59 -23.14
C TYR A 203 -8.51 34.69 -23.84
N HIS A 204 -8.46 34.59 -25.18
CA HIS A 204 -7.19 34.65 -25.92
C HIS A 204 -6.47 36.00 -25.68
N PRO A 205 -5.14 36.03 -25.49
CA PRO A 205 -4.38 37.28 -25.34
C PRO A 205 -4.56 38.23 -26.53
N ASP A 206 -4.83 37.73 -27.73
CA ASP A 206 -5.10 38.58 -28.91
C ASP A 206 -6.44 39.33 -28.82
N LEU A 207 -7.32 38.95 -27.89
CA LEU A 207 -8.64 39.57 -27.68
C LEU A 207 -8.70 40.43 -26.41
N THR A 208 -7.57 40.60 -25.70
CA THR A 208 -7.52 41.39 -24.47
C THR A 208 -7.40 42.88 -24.73
N THR A 209 -8.15 43.68 -23.96
CA THR A 209 -7.97 45.13 -23.83
C THR A 209 -7.11 45.45 -22.61
N PRO A 210 -6.47 46.63 -22.53
CA PRO A 210 -5.63 47.02 -21.38
C PRO A 210 -6.35 46.96 -20.02
N GLU A 211 -7.68 47.11 -20.02
CA GLU A 211 -8.52 47.06 -18.82
C GLU A 211 -8.77 45.65 -18.30
N ASN A 212 -8.72 44.63 -19.19
CA ASN A 212 -9.04 43.24 -18.88
C ASN A 212 -7.83 42.29 -19.01
N GLU A 213 -6.66 42.83 -19.32
CA GLU A 213 -5.44 42.07 -19.61
C GLU A 213 -5.04 41.16 -18.44
N GLU A 214 -5.07 41.68 -17.21
CA GLU A 214 -4.76 40.90 -16.01
C GLU A 214 -5.78 39.77 -15.78
N GLU A 215 -7.08 40.07 -15.88
CA GLU A 215 -8.15 39.08 -15.65
C GLU A 215 -8.13 37.96 -16.69
N TYR A 216 -7.94 38.30 -17.97
CA TYR A 216 -7.93 37.32 -19.06
C TYR A 216 -6.66 36.48 -19.03
N SER A 217 -5.52 37.07 -18.66
CA SER A 217 -4.26 36.35 -18.47
C SER A 217 -4.35 35.33 -17.34
N GLU A 218 -4.95 35.69 -16.20
CA GLU A 218 -5.16 34.77 -15.09
C GLU A 218 -6.15 33.66 -15.44
N LYS A 219 -7.28 33.99 -16.07
CA LYS A 219 -8.26 33.00 -16.55
C LYS A 219 -7.66 32.03 -17.56
N MET A 220 -6.90 32.52 -18.55
CA MET A 220 -6.25 31.68 -19.55
C MET A 220 -5.22 30.73 -18.94
N LYS A 221 -4.45 31.17 -17.93
CA LYS A 221 -3.53 30.29 -17.18
C LYS A 221 -4.28 29.14 -16.50
N ASN A 222 -5.41 29.44 -15.84
CA ASN A 222 -6.24 28.44 -15.17
C ASN A 222 -6.87 27.45 -16.16
N ILE A 223 -7.35 27.95 -17.31
CA ILE A 223 -7.91 27.13 -18.40
C ILE A 223 -6.87 26.16 -18.97
N ASN A 224 -5.65 26.64 -19.26
CA ASN A 224 -4.56 25.79 -19.74
C ASN A 224 -4.16 24.72 -18.71
N TYR A 225 -4.05 25.10 -17.44
CA TYR A 225 -3.73 24.18 -16.35
C TYR A 225 -4.79 23.07 -16.20
N ALA A 226 -6.08 23.43 -16.23
CA ALA A 226 -7.17 22.48 -16.15
C ALA A 226 -7.19 21.49 -17.33
N TYR A 227 -6.99 21.99 -18.55
CA TYR A 227 -6.93 21.14 -19.74
C TYR A 227 -5.75 20.17 -19.70
N GLU A 228 -4.54 20.61 -19.35
CA GLU A 228 -3.37 19.73 -19.30
C GLU A 228 -3.53 18.60 -18.28
N LYS A 229 -4.08 18.91 -17.10
CA LYS A 229 -4.34 17.93 -16.05
C LYS A 229 -5.38 16.90 -16.46
N LEU A 230 -6.53 17.35 -16.96
CA LEU A 230 -7.61 16.48 -17.41
C LEU A 230 -7.17 15.65 -18.64
N TYR A 231 -6.52 16.26 -19.63
CA TYR A 231 -6.04 15.58 -20.82
C TYR A 231 -5.01 14.49 -20.49
N LYS A 232 -4.05 14.76 -19.60
CA LYS A 232 -3.07 13.76 -19.16
C LYS A 232 -3.72 12.58 -18.42
N LYS A 233 -4.84 12.81 -17.73
CA LYS A 233 -5.55 11.81 -16.93
C LYS A 233 -6.46 10.91 -17.77
N TYR A 234 -7.18 11.48 -18.76
CA TYR A 234 -8.22 10.77 -19.50
C TYR A 234 -7.85 10.41 -20.96
N TYR A 235 -6.79 10.99 -21.53
CA TYR A 235 -6.37 10.71 -22.92
C TYR A 235 -5.22 9.69 -23.02
N ARG A 236 -4.55 9.38 -21.91
CA ARG A 236 -3.27 8.64 -21.89
C ARG A 236 -3.41 7.29 -21.21
#